data_AF-A0A965T8J6-F1
#
_entry.id   AF-A0A965T8J6-F1
#
_cell.length_a   1.000
_cell.length_b   1.000
_cell.length_c   1.000
_cell.angle_alpha   90.00
_cell.angle_beta   90.00
_cell.angle_gamma   90.00
#
_symmetry.space_group_name_H-M   'P 1'
#
loop_
_entity.id
_entity.type
_entity.pdbx_description
1 polymer ?
#
loop_
_entity_poly.entity_id
_entity_poly.type
_entity_poly.pdbx_seq_one_letter_code
_entity_poly.pdbx_strand_id
1 'polypeptide(L)'
;LLAVAAGRFSFIETLLWPYMITIKSVPVASFIVLALIWFTSDTLSAFTSFLMVLPIIYTNVLSGIKNIDTKMIELSDVFRIPWKRRLLYIWLPQIKPFLISGCAVSLGLSWKAGIAAEVIGIPEGSIGERLYYAKVYLNSADLLAWTLIIVILSILFEKLFVLLLKYGFGRLEKL
;
A
#
# COMPACT_ATOMS: atom_id res chain seq x y z
N LEU A 1 9.54 -1.18 -8.24
CA LEU A 1 10.47 -2.03 -9.04
C LEU A 1 9.72 -3.11 -9.81
N LEU A 2 8.97 -4.01 -9.16
CA LEU A 2 8.18 -5.06 -9.83
C LEU A 2 7.26 -4.51 -10.94
N ALA A 3 6.48 -3.46 -10.64
CA ALA A 3 5.60 -2.83 -11.62
C ALA A 3 6.35 -2.17 -12.78
N VAL A 4 7.55 -1.65 -12.54
CA VAL A 4 8.41 -1.05 -13.59
C VAL A 4 8.97 -2.14 -14.50
N ALA A 5 9.40 -3.26 -13.93
CA ALA A 5 9.86 -4.42 -14.68
C ALA A 5 8.73 -5.04 -15.51
N ALA A 6 7.53 -5.20 -14.93
CA ALA A 6 6.34 -5.68 -15.63
C ALA A 6 5.88 -4.72 -16.75
N GLY A 7 5.97 -3.41 -16.54
CA GLY A 7 5.66 -2.42 -17.58
C GLY A 7 6.64 -2.45 -18.76
N ARG A 8 7.90 -2.88 -18.54
CA ARG A 8 8.90 -3.02 -19.60
C ARG A 8 8.86 -4.38 -20.29
N PHE A 9 8.56 -5.45 -19.55
CA PHE A 9 8.58 -6.82 -20.05
C PHE A 9 7.23 -7.48 -19.80
N SER A 10 6.43 -7.65 -20.88
CA SER A 10 5.11 -8.28 -20.80
C SER A 10 5.16 -9.70 -20.20
N PHE A 11 6.26 -10.43 -20.38
CA PHE A 11 6.47 -11.74 -19.74
C PHE A 11 6.43 -11.68 -18.21
N ILE A 12 7.05 -10.66 -17.60
CA ILE A 12 7.06 -10.49 -16.14
C ILE A 12 5.66 -10.18 -15.63
N GLU A 13 4.89 -9.40 -16.38
CA GLU A 13 3.49 -9.14 -16.05
C GLU A 13 2.67 -10.42 -16.04
N THR A 14 2.75 -11.23 -17.10
CA THR A 14 2.02 -12.51 -17.19
C THR A 14 2.41 -13.47 -16.07
N LEU A 15 3.69 -13.50 -15.69
CA LEU A 15 4.18 -14.34 -14.61
C LEU A 15 3.68 -13.85 -13.24
N LEU A 16 3.67 -12.54 -12.99
CA LEU A 16 3.26 -11.96 -11.69
C LEU A 16 1.74 -11.88 -11.52
N TRP A 17 0.99 -11.82 -12.61
CA TRP A 17 -0.47 -11.70 -12.62
C TRP A 17 -1.20 -12.73 -11.71
N PRO A 18 -0.94 -14.05 -11.80
CA PRO A 18 -1.62 -15.03 -10.96
C PRO A 18 -1.35 -14.79 -9.47
N TYR A 19 -0.10 -14.50 -9.09
CA TYR A 19 0.26 -14.25 -7.68
C TYR A 19 -0.47 -13.03 -7.11
N MET A 20 -0.55 -11.93 -7.88
CA MET A 20 -1.21 -10.71 -7.43
C MET A 20 -2.72 -10.89 -7.24
N ILE A 21 -3.35 -11.73 -8.07
CA ILE A 21 -4.77 -12.06 -7.94
C ILE A 21 -4.99 -13.00 -6.76
N THR A 22 -4.19 -14.04 -6.61
CA THR A 22 -4.29 -14.97 -5.47
C THR A 22 -4.22 -14.21 -4.15
N ILE A 23 -3.25 -13.30 -3.98
CA ILE A 23 -3.15 -12.50 -2.76
C ILE A 23 -4.42 -11.66 -2.52
N LYS A 24 -4.99 -11.06 -3.57
CA LYS A 24 -6.24 -10.27 -3.46
C LYS A 24 -7.47 -11.13 -3.14
N SER A 25 -7.50 -12.38 -3.59
CA SER A 25 -8.65 -13.27 -3.45
C SER A 25 -8.69 -14.01 -2.10
N VAL A 26 -7.56 -14.20 -1.45
CA VAL A 26 -7.49 -14.93 -0.17
C VAL A 26 -8.11 -14.08 0.97
N PRO A 27 -9.05 -14.65 1.76
CA PRO A 27 -9.56 -13.96 2.94
C PRO A 27 -8.45 -13.63 3.93
N VAL A 28 -8.34 -12.35 4.29
CA VAL A 28 -7.28 -11.83 5.17
C VAL A 28 -7.21 -12.60 6.50
N ALA A 29 -8.36 -12.84 7.13
CA ALA A 29 -8.44 -13.55 8.41
C ALA A 29 -7.86 -14.97 8.33
N SER A 30 -8.25 -15.75 7.32
CA SER A 30 -7.75 -17.12 7.13
C SER A 30 -6.24 -17.13 6.88
N PHE A 31 -5.73 -16.15 6.12
CA PHE A 31 -4.30 -16.03 5.87
C PHE A 31 -3.50 -15.67 7.12
N ILE A 32 -4.02 -14.77 7.97
CA ILE A 32 -3.35 -14.41 9.23
C ILE A 32 -3.15 -15.63 10.12
N VAL A 33 -4.20 -16.46 10.28
CA VAL A 33 -4.12 -17.68 11.09
C VAL A 33 -3.10 -18.67 10.53
N LEU A 34 -3.01 -18.81 9.21
CA LEU A 34 -1.96 -19.61 8.58
C LEU A 34 -0.58 -19.00 8.83
N ALA A 35 -0.41 -17.70 8.62
CA ALA A 35 0.87 -17.01 8.80
C ALA A 35 1.43 -17.15 10.21
N LEU A 36 0.58 -17.24 11.23
CA LEU A 36 0.99 -17.52 12.63
C LEU A 36 1.75 -18.84 12.82
N ILE A 37 1.61 -19.81 11.91
CA ILE A 37 2.38 -21.07 11.99
C ILE A 37 3.86 -20.83 11.70
N TRP A 38 4.18 -19.85 10.84
CA TRP A 38 5.55 -19.56 10.40
C TRP A 38 6.13 -18.28 11.00
N PHE A 39 5.30 -17.36 11.49
CA PHE A 39 5.70 -16.05 12.01
C PHE A 39 5.31 -15.88 13.48
N THR A 40 6.15 -15.17 14.23
CA THR A 40 5.85 -14.75 15.61
C THR A 40 4.83 -13.61 15.61
N SER A 41 3.96 -13.56 16.63
CA SER A 41 2.92 -12.55 16.83
C SER A 41 3.40 -11.11 16.63
N ASP A 42 4.62 -10.78 17.09
CA ASP A 42 5.20 -9.44 16.97
C ASP A 42 5.46 -9.01 15.52
N THR A 43 5.87 -9.97 14.67
CA THR A 43 6.19 -9.72 13.25
C THR A 43 4.99 -9.90 12.32
N LEU A 44 3.94 -10.54 12.81
CA LEU A 44 2.76 -10.92 12.04
C LEU A 44 2.05 -9.70 11.43
N SER A 45 1.84 -8.65 12.24
CA SER A 45 1.17 -7.42 11.80
C SER A 45 1.91 -6.73 10.66
N ALA A 46 3.24 -6.65 10.73
CA ALA A 46 4.06 -6.08 9.68
C ALA A 46 4.02 -6.92 8.40
N PHE A 47 4.11 -8.25 8.52
CA PHE A 47 4.09 -9.17 7.39
C PHE A 47 2.75 -9.14 6.63
N THR A 48 1.63 -9.21 7.35
CA THR A 48 0.28 -9.21 6.75
C THR A 48 -0.02 -7.86 6.11
N SER A 49 0.38 -6.76 6.75
CA SER A 49 0.26 -5.41 6.19
C SER A 49 1.06 -5.27 4.89
N PHE A 50 2.32 -5.73 4.87
CA PHE A 50 3.16 -5.71 3.67
C PHE A 50 2.53 -6.49 2.52
N LEU A 51 2.06 -7.71 2.79
CA LEU A 51 1.50 -8.58 1.77
C LEU A 51 0.22 -7.99 1.16
N MET A 52 -0.62 -7.36 1.96
CA MET A 52 -1.87 -6.71 1.49
C MET A 52 -1.60 -5.47 0.63
N VAL A 53 -0.55 -4.71 0.95
CA VAL A 53 -0.16 -3.49 0.22
C VAL A 53 0.48 -3.81 -1.13
N LEU A 54 1.28 -4.88 -1.19
CA LEU A 54 2.04 -5.26 -2.37
C LEU A 54 1.22 -5.28 -3.68
N PRO A 55 0.10 -6.01 -3.80
CA PRO A 55 -0.65 -6.10 -5.04
C PRO A 55 -1.35 -4.78 -5.39
N ILE A 56 -1.68 -3.95 -4.40
CA ILE A 56 -2.34 -2.65 -4.61
C ILE A 56 -1.36 -1.67 -5.21
N ILE A 57 -0.17 -1.51 -4.60
CA ILE A 57 0.88 -0.63 -5.14
C ILE A 57 1.34 -1.13 -6.50
N TYR A 58 1.55 -2.44 -6.66
CA TYR A 58 1.94 -3.03 -7.94
C TYR A 58 0.95 -2.67 -9.05
N THR A 59 -0.34 -2.92 -8.85
CA THR A 59 -1.37 -2.67 -9.87
C THR A 59 -1.55 -1.19 -10.17
N ASN A 60 -1.53 -0.32 -9.16
CA ASN A 60 -1.64 1.13 -9.37
C ASN A 60 -0.44 1.69 -10.16
N VAL A 61 0.78 1.29 -9.81
CA VAL A 61 1.99 1.75 -10.52
C VAL A 61 2.04 1.20 -11.94
N LEU A 62 1.70 -0.07 -12.16
CA LEU A 62 1.66 -0.67 -13.49
C LEU A 62 0.63 0.03 -14.38
N SER A 63 -0.57 0.31 -13.85
CA SER A 63 -1.58 1.10 -14.54
C SER A 63 -1.09 2.52 -14.85
N GLY A 64 -0.40 3.17 -13.91
CA GLY A 64 0.19 4.49 -14.14
C GLY A 64 1.22 4.50 -15.25
N ILE A 65 2.05 3.45 -15.36
CA ILE A 65 3.03 3.29 -16.44
C ILE A 65 2.35 3.06 -17.80
N LYS A 66 1.31 2.21 -17.83
CA LYS A 66 0.59 1.88 -19.07
C LYS A 66 -0.27 3.02 -19.60
N ASN A 67 -0.69 3.94 -18.74
CA ASN A 67 -1.47 5.13 -19.11
C ASN A 67 -0.61 6.32 -19.54
N ILE A 68 0.71 6.17 -19.64
CA ILE A 68 1.59 7.26 -20.10
C ILE A 68 1.29 7.57 -21.56
N ASP A 69 1.11 8.86 -21.86
CA ASP A 69 0.87 9.31 -23.22
C ASP A 69 2.11 9.06 -24.10
N THR A 70 1.95 8.15 -25.06
CA THR A 70 3.01 7.79 -26.02
C THR A 70 3.45 9.01 -26.85
N LYS A 71 2.56 9.99 -27.08
CA LYS A 71 2.90 11.23 -27.81
C LYS A 71 3.89 12.09 -27.04
N MET A 72 3.76 12.17 -25.72
CA MET A 72 4.72 12.90 -24.86
C MET A 72 6.11 12.25 -24.90
N ILE A 73 6.14 10.92 -25.03
CA ILE A 73 7.37 10.14 -25.22
C ILE A 73 8.01 10.47 -26.58
N GLU A 74 7.25 10.38 -27.67
CA GLU A 74 7.74 10.69 -29.02
C GLU A 74 8.25 12.13 -29.13
N LEU A 75 7.52 13.08 -28.54
CA LEU A 75 7.93 14.48 -28.47
C LEU A 75 9.28 14.62 -27.77
N SER A 76 9.50 13.91 -26.67
CA SER A 76 10.77 13.94 -25.95
C SER A 76 11.96 13.42 -26.76
N ASP A 77 11.71 12.46 -27.65
CA ASP A 77 12.71 11.90 -28.56
C ASP A 77 13.04 12.89 -29.69
N VAL A 78 12.04 13.59 -30.23
CA VAL A 78 12.24 14.66 -31.23
C VAL A 78 13.06 15.83 -30.66
N PHE A 79 12.74 16.28 -29.46
CA PHE A 79 13.46 17.37 -28.78
C PHE A 79 14.79 16.91 -28.12
N ARG A 80 15.17 15.63 -28.27
CA ARG A 80 16.40 15.04 -27.70
C ARG A 80 16.57 15.36 -26.21
N ILE A 81 15.47 15.28 -25.46
CA ILE A 81 15.47 15.58 -24.03
C ILE A 81 16.29 14.50 -23.31
N PRO A 82 17.26 14.87 -22.45
CA PRO A 82 18.07 13.89 -21.73
C PRO A 82 17.21 13.04 -20.78
N TRP A 83 17.57 11.76 -20.63
CA TRP A 83 16.82 10.76 -19.87
C TRP A 83 16.37 11.22 -18.47
N LYS A 84 17.25 11.94 -17.73
CA LYS A 84 16.93 12.48 -16.40
C LYS A 84 15.75 13.45 -16.43
N ARG A 85 15.71 14.36 -17.40
CA ARG A 85 14.61 15.32 -17.57
C ARG A 85 13.33 14.63 -18.04
N ARG A 86 13.45 13.62 -18.92
CA ARG A 86 12.31 12.80 -19.35
C ARG A 86 11.66 12.08 -18.16
N LEU A 87 12.45 11.49 -17.27
CA LEU A 87 11.91 10.86 -16.06
C LEU A 87 11.21 11.86 -15.13
N LEU A 88 11.83 13.01 -14.85
CA LEU A 88 11.33 14.00 -13.90
C LEU A 88 10.11 14.79 -14.41
N TYR A 89 10.08 15.19 -15.68
CA TYR A 89 9.05 16.12 -16.19
C TYR A 89 7.99 15.45 -17.06
N ILE A 90 8.23 14.23 -17.56
CA ILE A 90 7.25 13.52 -18.39
C ILE A 90 6.67 12.33 -17.63
N TRP A 91 7.53 11.44 -17.12
CA TRP A 91 7.06 10.21 -16.46
C TRP A 91 6.52 10.47 -15.06
N LEU A 92 7.24 11.22 -14.23
CA LEU A 92 6.87 11.45 -12.83
C LEU A 92 5.51 12.13 -12.68
N PRO A 93 5.16 13.21 -13.42
CA PRO A 93 3.87 13.88 -13.26
C PRO A 93 2.69 13.02 -13.72
N GLN A 94 2.89 12.17 -14.73
CA GLN A 94 1.86 11.26 -15.22
C GLN A 94 1.61 10.09 -14.26
N ILE A 95 2.66 9.55 -13.64
CA ILE A 95 2.54 8.44 -12.66
C ILE A 95 2.10 8.95 -11.27
N LYS A 96 2.45 10.19 -10.90
CA LYS A 96 2.13 10.82 -9.60
C LYS A 96 0.69 10.59 -9.12
N PRO A 97 -0.39 10.86 -9.90
CA PRO A 97 -1.76 10.62 -9.43
C PRO A 97 -2.03 9.15 -9.08
N PHE A 98 -1.48 8.21 -9.85
CA PHE A 98 -1.59 6.78 -9.58
C PHE A 98 -0.81 6.36 -8.33
N LEU A 99 0.37 6.94 -8.10
CA LEU A 99 1.13 6.71 -6.87
C LEU A 99 0.41 7.25 -5.64
N ILE A 100 -0.11 8.47 -5.70
CA ILE A 100 -0.88 9.07 -4.60
C ILE A 100 -2.11 8.20 -4.28
N SER A 101 -2.87 7.83 -5.31
CA SER A 101 -4.07 6.99 -5.15
C SER A 101 -3.72 5.61 -4.59
N GLY A 102 -2.71 4.95 -5.17
CA GLY A 102 -2.24 3.64 -4.71
C GLY A 102 -1.76 3.66 -3.26
N CYS A 103 -0.99 4.68 -2.86
CA CYS A 103 -0.53 4.85 -1.49
C CYS A 103 -1.70 5.09 -0.52
N ALA A 104 -2.65 5.96 -0.85
CA ALA A 104 -3.80 6.24 0.02
C ALA A 104 -4.61 4.98 0.30
N VAL A 105 -4.97 4.23 -0.75
CA VAL A 105 -5.72 2.97 -0.61
C VAL A 105 -4.93 1.93 0.18
N SER A 106 -3.63 1.79 -0.13
CA SER A 106 -2.76 0.82 0.52
C SER A 106 -2.59 1.10 2.01
N LEU A 107 -2.46 2.37 2.40
CA LEU A 107 -2.29 2.74 3.80
C LEU A 107 -3.52 2.40 4.62
N GLY A 108 -4.71 2.79 4.15
CA GLY A 108 -5.96 2.47 4.85
C GLY A 108 -6.19 0.96 4.99
N LEU A 109 -5.80 0.16 3.99
CA LEU A 109 -5.89 -1.30 4.05
C LEU A 109 -4.81 -1.92 4.96
N SER A 110 -3.58 -1.42 4.90
CA SER A 110 -2.48 -1.89 5.75
C SER A 110 -2.81 -1.72 7.24
N TRP A 111 -3.39 -0.57 7.60
CA TRP A 111 -3.77 -0.29 8.99
C TRP A 111 -4.84 -1.27 9.48
N LYS A 112 -5.88 -1.51 8.68
CA LYS A 112 -6.96 -2.46 9.00
C LYS A 112 -6.45 -3.89 9.10
N ALA A 113 -5.61 -4.32 8.16
CA ALA A 113 -5.03 -5.65 8.15
C ALA A 113 -4.04 -5.87 9.30
N GLY A 114 -3.22 -4.87 9.62
CA GLY A 114 -2.27 -4.91 10.74
C GLY A 114 -2.98 -5.07 12.07
N ILE A 115 -4.02 -4.26 12.35
CA ILE A 115 -4.80 -4.39 13.59
C ILE A 115 -5.53 -5.74 13.63
N ALA A 116 -6.08 -6.22 12.52
CA ALA A 116 -6.68 -7.56 12.48
C ALA A 116 -5.67 -8.65 12.82
N ALA A 117 -4.42 -8.50 12.36
CA ALA A 117 -3.33 -9.41 12.70
C ALA A 117 -2.93 -9.30 14.18
N GLU A 118 -2.90 -8.11 14.76
CA GLU A 118 -2.66 -7.92 16.20
C GLU A 118 -3.78 -8.55 17.05
N VAL A 119 -5.05 -8.43 16.64
CA VAL A 119 -6.18 -9.04 17.37
C VAL A 119 -6.11 -10.57 17.36
N ILE A 120 -5.58 -11.17 16.29
CA ILE A 120 -5.47 -12.63 16.15
C ILE A 120 -4.17 -13.14 16.80
N GLY A 121 -3.05 -12.43 16.61
CA GLY A 121 -1.73 -12.83 17.13
C GLY A 121 -1.47 -12.41 18.57
N ILE A 122 -2.21 -11.44 19.09
CA ILE A 122 -2.15 -10.91 20.46
C ILE A 122 -0.70 -10.58 20.90
N PRO A 123 0.05 -9.73 20.15
CA PRO A 123 1.34 -9.26 20.62
C PRO A 123 1.18 -8.30 21.81
N GLU A 124 2.02 -8.46 22.83
CA GLU A 124 1.93 -7.70 24.07
C GLU A 124 2.09 -6.19 23.83
N GLY A 125 1.25 -5.37 24.48
CA GLY A 125 1.27 -3.92 24.38
C GLY A 125 0.67 -3.34 23.10
N SER A 126 0.16 -4.18 22.19
CA SER A 126 -0.44 -3.73 20.93
C SER A 126 -1.86 -3.18 21.11
N ILE A 127 -2.31 -2.39 20.12
CA ILE A 127 -3.69 -1.89 20.10
C ILE A 127 -4.65 -3.06 19.86
N GLY A 128 -4.29 -4.01 19.00
CA GLY A 128 -5.08 -5.21 18.76
C GLY A 128 -5.23 -6.12 19.98
N GLU A 129 -4.20 -6.22 20.84
CA GLU A 129 -4.30 -6.90 22.14
C GLU A 129 -5.39 -6.28 23.02
N ARG A 130 -5.42 -4.94 23.14
CA ARG A 130 -6.43 -4.24 23.95
C ARG A 130 -7.84 -4.45 23.39
N LEU A 131 -7.99 -4.45 22.07
CA LEU A 131 -9.26 -4.75 21.41
C LEU A 131 -9.69 -6.20 21.65
N TYR A 132 -8.74 -7.14 21.64
CA TYR A 132 -8.99 -8.55 21.96
C TYR A 132 -9.50 -8.72 23.39
N TYR A 133 -8.85 -8.14 24.39
CA TYR A 133 -9.32 -8.23 25.77
C TYR A 133 -10.68 -7.57 25.97
N ALA A 134 -10.90 -6.38 25.41
CA ALA A 134 -12.20 -5.72 25.48
C ALA A 134 -13.32 -6.61 24.87
N LYS A 135 -13.01 -7.37 23.80
CA LYS A 135 -13.90 -8.38 23.23
C LYS A 135 -14.15 -9.55 24.19
N VAL A 136 -13.09 -10.11 24.77
CA VAL A 136 -13.19 -11.28 25.68
C VAL A 136 -14.02 -10.94 26.93
N TYR A 137 -13.83 -9.75 27.48
CA TYR A 137 -14.60 -9.27 28.64
C TYR A 137 -15.97 -8.69 28.27
N LEU A 138 -16.34 -8.68 26.98
CA LEU A 138 -17.57 -8.08 26.46
C LEU A 138 -17.77 -6.62 26.92
N ASN A 139 -16.67 -5.89 27.18
CA ASN A 139 -16.72 -4.50 27.56
C ASN A 139 -16.96 -3.64 26.32
N SER A 140 -18.23 -3.38 26.04
CA SER A 140 -18.66 -2.59 24.89
C SER A 140 -18.15 -1.15 24.93
N ALA A 141 -17.99 -0.56 26.13
CA ALA A 141 -17.45 0.77 26.29
C ALA A 141 -15.98 0.83 25.83
N ASP A 142 -15.15 -0.11 26.30
CA ASP A 142 -13.74 -0.18 25.89
C ASP A 142 -13.58 -0.53 24.42
N LEU A 143 -14.40 -1.46 23.90
CA LEU A 143 -14.40 -1.82 22.48
C LEU A 143 -14.67 -0.60 21.58
N LEU A 144 -15.68 0.20 21.92
CA LEU A 144 -16.01 1.41 21.17
C LEU A 144 -14.93 2.48 21.32
N ALA A 145 -14.38 2.66 22.52
CA ALA A 145 -13.29 3.62 22.76
C ALA A 145 -12.05 3.29 21.93
N TRP A 146 -11.58 2.04 21.95
CA TRP A 146 -10.45 1.59 21.15
C TRP A 146 -10.73 1.66 19.65
N THR A 147 -11.93 1.28 19.21
CA THR A 147 -12.33 1.41 17.80
C THR A 147 -12.29 2.86 17.34
N LEU A 148 -12.76 3.80 18.15
CA LEU A 148 -12.73 5.22 17.83
C LEU A 148 -11.30 5.76 17.76
N ILE A 149 -10.43 5.38 18.70
CA ILE A 149 -8.99 5.71 18.68
C ILE A 149 -8.35 5.20 17.38
N ILE A 150 -8.61 3.94 17.01
CA ILE A 150 -8.11 3.33 15.78
C ILE A 150 -8.54 4.12 14.55
N VAL A 151 -9.81 4.50 14.46
CA VAL A 151 -10.35 5.27 13.32
C VAL A 151 -9.69 6.64 13.24
N ILE A 152 -9.55 7.36 14.36
CA ILE A 152 -8.92 8.68 14.40
C ILE A 152 -7.45 8.58 13.97
N LEU A 153 -6.69 7.63 14.55
CA LEU A 153 -5.29 7.42 14.20
C LEU A 153 -5.12 7.04 12.73
N SER A 154 -5.97 6.16 12.21
CA SER A 154 -5.96 5.76 10.79
C SER A 154 -6.16 6.96 9.88
N ILE A 155 -7.18 7.79 10.13
CA ILE A 155 -7.49 8.96 9.29
C ILE A 155 -6.37 10.00 9.39
N LEU A 156 -5.86 10.25 10.58
CA LEU A 156 -4.77 11.19 10.81
C LEU A 156 -3.51 10.76 10.06
N PHE A 157 -3.15 9.49 10.19
CA PHE A 157 -1.97 8.92 9.54
C PHE A 157 -2.09 8.95 8.02
N GLU A 158 -3.23 8.52 7.47
CA GLU A 158 -3.47 8.54 6.02
C GLU A 158 -3.39 9.96 5.47
N LYS A 159 -4.07 10.94 6.10
CA LYS A 159 -4.05 12.34 5.66
C LYS A 159 -2.66 12.94 5.75
N LEU A 160 -1.94 12.70 6.86
CA LEU A 160 -0.58 13.21 7.04
C LEU A 160 0.36 12.63 5.99
N PHE A 161 0.31 11.32 5.75
CA PHE A 161 1.16 10.68 4.76
C PHE A 161 0.88 11.19 3.34
N VAL A 162 -0.39 11.26 2.93
CA VAL A 162 -0.76 11.77 1.60
C VAL A 162 -0.34 13.23 1.44
N LEU A 163 -0.45 14.04 2.49
CA LEU A 163 0.01 15.44 2.49
C LEU A 163 1.54 15.53 2.32
N LEU A 164 2.30 14.74 3.09
CA LEU A 164 3.76 14.66 2.97
C LEU A 164 4.18 14.20 1.58
N LEU A 165 3.49 13.21 1.04
CA LEU A 165 3.76 12.66 -0.29
C LEU A 165 3.48 13.72 -1.38
N LYS A 166 2.34 14.41 -1.32
CA LYS A 166 2.03 15.54 -2.23
C LYS A 166 3.07 16.66 -2.13
N TYR A 167 3.49 17.00 -0.92
CA TYR A 167 4.52 18.01 -0.68
C TYR A 167 5.87 17.60 -1.27
N GLY A 168 6.28 16.34 -1.08
CA GLY A 168 7.50 15.78 -1.66
C GLY A 168 7.50 15.84 -3.19
N PHE A 169 6.39 15.45 -3.83
CA PHE A 169 6.26 15.59 -5.29
C PHE A 169 6.28 17.04 -5.76
N GLY A 170 5.64 17.96 -5.04
CA GLY A 170 5.67 19.39 -5.36
C GLY A 170 7.06 20.02 -5.23
N ARG A 171 7.92 19.48 -4.37
CA ARG A 171 9.33 19.89 -4.28
C ARG A 171 10.16 19.34 -5.44
N LEU A 172 9.89 18.11 -5.88
CA LEU A 172 10.57 17.51 -7.03
C LEU A 172 10.25 18.23 -8.34
N GLU A 173 9.04 18.73 -8.52
CA GLU A 173 8.63 19.51 -9.71
C GLU A 173 9.29 20.89 -9.79
N LYS A 174 9.81 21.42 -8.68
CA LYS A 174 10.50 22.72 -8.62
C LYS A 174 12.01 22.62 -8.86
N LEU A 175 12.58 21.42 -8.84
CA LEU A 175 14.00 21.14 -9.13
C LEU A 175 14.20 20.92 -10.63
#